data_AF-A0A061QK92-F1
#
_entry.id   AF-A0A061QK92-F1
#
_cell.length_a   1.000
_cell.length_b   1.000
_cell.length_c   1.000
_cell.angle_alpha   90.00
_cell.angle_beta   90.00
_cell.angle_gamma   90.00
#
_symmetry.space_group_name_H-M   'P 1'
#
loop_
_entity.id
_entity.type
_entity.pdbx_description
1 polymer ?
#
loop_
_entity_poly.entity_id
_entity_poly.type
_entity_poly.pdbx_seq_one_letter_code
_entity_poly.pdbx_strand_id
1 'polypeptide(L)'
;KAQFESLCRVIKDILGDKVEKVVVSDRIVDSPCVLVTGEYGWSANMERIMKAQALRDSSMSAYMTSKKTLEINPDNAIMNELRKRADADKSDKTVKDLVLLLFETALLASGFSLNEPNTFAGRIHRMVKLGLSIDEDIDGDGEDADMPPLEEDVDEGSRMEEVD
;
A
#
# COMPACT_ATOMS: atom_id res chain seq x y z
N LYS A 1 -10.45 -18.92 -13.97
CA LYS A 1 -11.46 -17.93 -13.54
C LYS A 1 -12.30 -18.41 -12.34
N ALA A 2 -13.15 -19.45 -12.45
CA ALA A 2 -13.98 -19.91 -11.33
C ALA A 2 -13.20 -20.30 -10.06
N GLN A 3 -12.02 -20.93 -10.23
CA GLN A 3 -11.17 -21.34 -9.11
C GLN A 3 -10.61 -20.17 -8.27
N PHE A 4 -10.55 -18.96 -8.83
CA PHE A 4 -10.03 -17.78 -8.14
C PHE A 4 -11.14 -16.92 -7.53
N GLU A 5 -12.41 -17.30 -7.71
CA GLU A 5 -13.53 -16.54 -7.18
C GLU A 5 -13.55 -16.56 -5.64
N SER A 6 -13.15 -17.68 -5.02
CA SER A 6 -12.97 -17.77 -3.55
C SER A 6 -11.91 -16.78 -3.07
N LEU A 7 -10.76 -16.75 -3.73
CA LEU A 7 -9.68 -15.83 -3.41
C LEU A 7 -10.10 -14.36 -3.61
N CYS A 8 -10.83 -14.03 -4.68
CA CYS A 8 -11.35 -12.68 -4.89
C CYS A 8 -12.25 -12.22 -3.73
N ARG A 9 -13.10 -13.11 -3.19
CA ARG A 9 -13.94 -12.79 -2.03
C ARG A 9 -13.09 -12.57 -0.77
N VAL A 10 -12.15 -13.46 -0.49
CA VAL A 10 -11.22 -13.31 0.65
C VAL A 10 -10.44 -11.99 0.57
N ILE A 11 -9.90 -11.66 -0.60
CA ILE A 11 -9.19 -10.39 -0.82
C ILE A 11 -10.14 -9.20 -0.61
N LYS A 12 -11.37 -9.26 -1.12
CA LYS A 12 -12.35 -8.20 -0.94
C LYS A 12 -12.72 -8.00 0.54
N ASP A 13 -12.85 -9.08 1.31
CA ASP A 13 -13.14 -9.03 2.73
C ASP A 13 -11.97 -8.42 3.53
N ILE A 14 -10.73 -8.77 3.17
CA ILE A 14 -9.51 -8.21 3.78
C ILE A 14 -9.36 -6.71 3.48
N LEU A 15 -9.60 -6.30 2.23
CA LEU A 15 -9.40 -4.92 1.78
C LEU A 15 -10.59 -4.02 2.12
N GLY A 16 -11.77 -4.58 2.36
CA GLY A 16 -12.98 -3.85 2.74
C GLY A 16 -13.27 -2.70 1.77
N ASP A 17 -13.35 -1.48 2.30
CA ASP A 17 -13.63 -0.26 1.52
C ASP A 17 -12.45 0.31 0.74
N LYS A 18 -11.23 -0.25 0.88
CA LYS A 18 -10.06 0.21 0.12
C LYS A 18 -10.18 -0.08 -1.38
N VAL A 19 -11.01 -1.06 -1.77
CA VAL A 19 -11.31 -1.44 -3.16
C VAL A 19 -12.81 -1.47 -3.40
N GLU A 20 -13.24 -1.22 -4.64
CA GLU A 20 -14.63 -1.41 -5.05
C GLU A 20 -14.95 -2.90 -5.19
N LYS A 21 -14.15 -3.58 -6.01
CA LYS A 21 -14.30 -5.01 -6.33
C LYS A 21 -12.93 -5.62 -6.65
N VAL A 22 -12.86 -6.94 -6.57
CA VAL A 22 -11.69 -7.74 -6.94
C VAL A 22 -12.12 -8.67 -8.07
N VAL A 23 -11.39 -8.63 -9.19
CA VAL A 23 -11.72 -9.41 -10.40
C VAL A 23 -10.50 -10.12 -10.96
N VAL A 24 -10.72 -11.26 -11.60
CA VAL A 24 -9.67 -11.98 -12.33
C VAL A 24 -9.48 -11.29 -13.68
N SER A 25 -8.24 -11.08 -14.08
CA SER A 25 -7.89 -10.37 -15.31
C SER A 25 -6.86 -11.15 -16.12
N ASP A 26 -7.08 -11.19 -17.43
CA ASP A 26 -6.21 -11.90 -18.38
C ASP A 26 -5.22 -10.95 -19.08
N ARG A 27 -5.27 -9.64 -18.79
CA ARG A 27 -4.40 -8.63 -19.42
C ARG A 27 -3.06 -8.42 -18.69
N ILE A 28 -2.89 -9.05 -17.53
CA ILE A 28 -1.72 -8.89 -16.68
C ILE A 28 -0.76 -10.02 -17.00
N VAL A 29 0.49 -9.70 -17.34
CA VAL A 29 1.50 -10.71 -17.70
C VAL A 29 2.43 -10.97 -16.51
N ASP A 30 3.28 -9.99 -16.17
CA ASP A 30 4.35 -10.20 -15.19
C ASP A 30 3.92 -9.94 -13.74
N SER A 31 2.96 -9.04 -13.53
CA SER A 31 2.55 -8.63 -12.19
C SER A 31 1.53 -9.59 -11.56
N PRO A 32 1.53 -9.77 -10.23
CA PRO A 32 0.54 -10.59 -9.54
C PRO A 32 -0.85 -9.92 -9.51
N CYS A 33 -0.89 -8.59 -9.39
CA CYS A 33 -2.11 -7.80 -9.48
C CYS A 33 -1.81 -6.38 -9.96
N VAL A 34 -2.84 -5.72 -10.50
CA VAL A 34 -2.81 -4.30 -10.87
C VAL A 34 -4.06 -3.62 -10.37
N LEU A 35 -3.98 -2.30 -10.21
CA LEU A 35 -5.08 -1.52 -9.68
C LEU A 35 -5.62 -0.58 -10.74
N VAL A 36 -6.92 -0.70 -11.01
CA VAL A 36 -7.62 0.01 -12.09
C VAL A 36 -8.66 0.95 -11.50
N THR A 37 -8.76 2.12 -12.11
CA THR A 37 -9.71 3.17 -11.78
C THR A 37 -10.92 3.06 -12.70
N GLY A 38 -12.13 3.27 -12.18
CA GLY A 38 -13.35 3.32 -13.01
C GLY A 38 -13.28 4.44 -14.06
N GLU A 39 -14.10 4.34 -15.10
CA GLU A 39 -14.12 5.28 -16.24
C GLU A 39 -14.37 6.75 -15.83
N TYR A 40 -15.16 6.96 -14.77
CA TYR A 40 -15.48 8.26 -14.21
C TYR A 40 -14.63 8.64 -12.98
N GLY A 41 -13.65 7.81 -12.65
CA GLY A 41 -12.78 8.00 -11.50
C GLY A 41 -11.56 8.87 -11.80
N TRP A 42 -10.95 9.44 -10.76
CA TRP A 42 -9.65 10.10 -10.91
C TRP A 42 -8.58 9.05 -11.22
N SER A 43 -7.92 9.20 -12.37
CA SER A 43 -6.70 8.46 -12.67
C SER A 43 -5.63 8.76 -11.62
N ALA A 44 -4.61 7.89 -11.49
CA ALA A 44 -3.51 8.11 -10.55
C ALA A 44 -2.83 9.47 -10.72
N ASN A 45 -2.69 9.94 -11.97
CA ASN A 45 -2.13 11.26 -12.24
C ASN A 45 -3.09 12.39 -11.83
N MET A 46 -4.40 12.24 -12.12
CA MET A 46 -5.41 13.20 -11.71
C MET A 46 -5.49 13.30 -10.19
N GLU A 47 -5.50 12.18 -9.48
CA GLU A 47 -5.53 12.13 -8.01
C GLU A 47 -4.32 12.85 -7.41
N ARG A 48 -3.12 12.70 -8.01
CA ARG A 48 -1.91 13.40 -7.58
C ARG A 48 -2.02 14.92 -7.76
N ILE A 49 -2.45 15.38 -8.93
CA ILE A 49 -2.63 16.82 -9.21
C ILE A 49 -3.71 17.41 -8.29
N MET A 50 -4.84 16.71 -8.15
CA MET A 50 -5.95 17.16 -7.32
C MET A 50 -5.59 17.17 -5.85
N LYS A 51 -4.89 16.16 -5.31
CA LYS A 51 -4.39 16.19 -3.92
C LYS A 51 -3.44 17.38 -3.68
N ALA A 52 -2.60 17.72 -4.64
CA ALA A 52 -1.72 18.89 -4.54
C ALA A 52 -2.48 20.23 -4.55
N GLN A 53 -3.64 20.30 -5.22
CA GLN A 53 -4.51 21.48 -5.28
C GLN A 53 -5.53 21.54 -4.13
N ALA A 54 -6.02 20.40 -3.66
CA ALA A 54 -7.06 20.24 -2.63
C ALA A 54 -6.62 20.66 -1.22
N LEU A 55 -5.32 20.91 -1.00
CA LEU A 55 -4.84 21.68 0.16
C LEU A 55 -5.50 23.07 0.27
N ARG A 56 -6.21 23.54 -0.76
CA ARG A 56 -7.00 24.78 -0.76
C ARG A 56 -8.50 24.61 -0.51
N ASP A 57 -9.10 23.45 -0.79
CA ASP A 57 -10.54 23.20 -0.55
C ASP A 57 -10.83 21.67 -0.46
N SER A 58 -11.12 21.19 0.76
CA SER A 58 -11.28 19.76 1.06
C SER A 58 -12.62 19.17 0.64
N SER A 59 -13.61 20.00 0.26
CA SER A 59 -15.01 19.59 0.07
C SER A 59 -15.28 18.74 -1.16
N MET A 60 -14.42 18.83 -2.20
CA MET A 60 -14.56 18.08 -3.46
C MET A 60 -13.82 16.72 -3.47
N SER A 61 -13.01 16.43 -2.46
CA SER A 61 -12.07 15.28 -2.48
C SER A 61 -12.74 13.93 -2.21
N ALA A 62 -13.78 13.87 -1.38
CA ALA A 62 -14.36 12.62 -0.90
C ALA A 62 -15.21 11.89 -1.97
N TYR A 63 -15.92 12.62 -2.83
CA TYR A 63 -16.82 12.03 -3.83
C TYR A 63 -16.10 11.61 -5.12
N MET A 64 -14.94 12.19 -5.40
CA MET A 64 -14.14 11.90 -6.62
C MET A 64 -12.92 10.99 -6.36
N THR A 65 -12.63 10.66 -5.10
CA THR A 65 -11.74 9.54 -4.76
C THR A 65 -12.46 8.23 -5.08
N SER A 66 -12.62 7.95 -6.37
CA SER A 66 -13.31 6.76 -6.88
C SER A 66 -12.69 5.51 -6.29
N LYS A 67 -13.56 4.59 -5.84
CA LYS A 67 -13.14 3.27 -5.39
C LYS A 67 -12.44 2.54 -6.55
N LYS A 68 -11.39 1.81 -6.21
CA LYS A 68 -10.47 1.20 -7.16
C LYS A 68 -10.80 -0.28 -7.35
N THR A 69 -10.71 -0.79 -8.56
CA THR A 69 -10.86 -2.22 -8.85
C THR A 69 -9.48 -2.89 -8.80
N LEU A 70 -9.33 -3.92 -7.97
CA LEU A 70 -8.11 -4.73 -7.95
C LEU A 70 -8.27 -5.89 -8.94
N GLU A 71 -7.34 -5.98 -9.88
CA GLU A 71 -7.30 -7.05 -10.87
C GLU A 71 -6.19 -8.04 -10.53
N ILE A 72 -6.53 -9.31 -10.41
CA ILE A 72 -5.57 -10.37 -10.08
C ILE A 72 -5.20 -11.19 -11.32
N ASN A 73 -3.93 -11.57 -11.40
CA ASN A 73 -3.38 -12.40 -12.46
C ASN A 73 -3.43 -13.88 -12.04
N PRO A 74 -4.27 -14.72 -12.68
CA PRO A 74 -4.37 -16.14 -12.32
C PRO A 74 -3.13 -16.96 -12.70
N ASP A 75 -2.32 -16.48 -13.66
CA ASP A 75 -1.14 -17.19 -14.15
C ASP A 75 0.11 -16.92 -13.31
N ASN A 76 0.04 -15.94 -12.40
CA ASN A 76 1.15 -15.61 -11.52
C ASN A 76 1.30 -16.65 -10.37
N ALA A 77 2.53 -17.09 -10.13
CA ALA A 77 2.83 -18.09 -9.09
C ALA A 77 2.43 -17.63 -7.68
N ILE A 78 2.56 -16.33 -7.38
CA ILE A 78 2.18 -15.76 -6.08
C ILE A 78 0.68 -15.90 -5.86
N MET A 79 -0.13 -15.62 -6.88
CA MET A 79 -1.60 -15.73 -6.77
C MET A 79 -2.06 -17.17 -6.62
N ASN A 80 -1.38 -18.11 -7.29
CA ASN A 80 -1.65 -19.53 -7.14
C ASN A 80 -1.36 -20.04 -5.72
N GLU A 81 -0.25 -19.61 -5.13
CA GLU A 81 0.13 -20.01 -3.78
C GLU A 81 -0.75 -19.34 -2.72
N LEU A 82 -1.06 -18.05 -2.90
CA LEU A 82 -1.99 -17.31 -2.05
C LEU A 82 -3.37 -17.96 -2.00
N ARG A 83 -3.87 -18.43 -3.16
CA ARG A 83 -5.12 -19.19 -3.23
C ARG A 83 -5.08 -20.45 -2.37
N LYS A 84 -4.04 -21.28 -2.52
CA LYS A 84 -3.92 -22.54 -1.77
C LYS A 84 -3.91 -22.29 -0.26
N ARG A 85 -3.19 -21.26 0.18
CA ARG A 85 -3.13 -20.88 1.60
C ARG A 85 -4.48 -20.37 2.11
N ALA A 86 -5.14 -19.50 1.36
CA ALA A 86 -6.47 -18.99 1.71
C ALA A 86 -7.55 -20.09 1.73
N ASP A 87 -7.44 -21.10 0.85
CA ASP A 87 -8.34 -22.25 0.84
C ASP A 87 -8.07 -23.20 2.03
N ALA A 88 -6.82 -23.30 2.50
CA ALA A 88 -6.43 -24.11 3.65
C ALA A 88 -6.82 -23.47 4.99
N ASP A 89 -6.56 -22.16 5.16
CA ASP A 89 -6.97 -21.38 6.32
C ASP A 89 -7.35 -19.95 5.91
N LYS A 90 -8.64 -19.63 6.03
CA LYS A 90 -9.19 -18.31 5.72
C LYS A 90 -8.86 -17.25 6.76
N SER A 91 -8.45 -17.66 7.96
CA SER A 91 -8.12 -16.77 9.08
C SER A 91 -6.61 -16.57 9.27
N ASP A 92 -5.80 -17.10 8.36
CA ASP A 92 -4.35 -16.98 8.41
C ASP A 92 -3.93 -15.50 8.35
N LYS A 93 -3.30 -15.03 9.44
CA LYS A 93 -2.78 -13.67 9.55
C LYS A 93 -1.74 -13.37 8.47
N THR A 94 -0.98 -14.38 8.03
CA THR A 94 0.02 -14.21 6.97
C THR A 94 -0.63 -13.94 5.62
N VAL A 95 -1.76 -14.60 5.31
CA VAL A 95 -2.53 -14.33 4.08
C VAL A 95 -3.06 -12.89 4.10
N LYS A 96 -3.57 -12.43 5.25
CA LYS A 96 -4.03 -11.05 5.41
C LYS A 96 -2.91 -10.04 5.16
N ASP A 97 -1.74 -10.24 5.76
CA ASP A 97 -0.60 -9.35 5.56
C ASP A 97 -0.10 -9.38 4.11
N LEU A 98 0.01 -10.56 3.48
CA LEU A 98 0.42 -10.69 2.08
C LEU A 98 -0.54 -9.98 1.12
N VAL A 99 -1.85 -10.10 1.35
CA VAL A 99 -2.87 -9.40 0.55
C VAL A 99 -2.73 -7.89 0.66
N LEU A 100 -2.53 -7.38 1.88
CA LEU A 100 -2.34 -5.93 2.10
C LEU A 100 -1.05 -5.43 1.43
N LEU A 101 0.04 -6.19 1.53
CA LEU A 101 1.31 -5.85 0.90
C LEU A 101 1.20 -5.83 -0.63
N LEU A 102 0.53 -6.83 -1.22
CA LEU A 102 0.29 -6.90 -2.67
C LEU A 102 -0.56 -5.71 -3.14
N PHE A 103 -1.58 -5.33 -2.36
CA PHE A 103 -2.43 -4.17 -2.66
C PHE A 103 -1.65 -2.86 -2.63
N GLU A 104 -0.84 -2.62 -1.59
CA GLU A 104 -0.01 -1.41 -1.47
C GLU A 104 1.08 -1.35 -2.55
N THR A 105 1.67 -2.49 -2.90
CA THR A 105 2.61 -2.60 -4.02
C THR A 105 1.92 -2.28 -5.35
N ALA A 106 0.71 -2.78 -5.57
CA ALA A 106 -0.07 -2.48 -6.78
C ALA A 106 -0.50 -1.01 -6.84
N LEU A 107 -0.83 -0.38 -5.71
CA LEU A 107 -1.09 1.05 -5.62
C LEU A 107 0.12 1.86 -6.10
N LEU A 108 1.30 1.54 -5.56
CA LEU A 108 2.55 2.23 -5.89
C LEU A 108 2.92 2.06 -7.36
N ALA A 109 2.88 0.82 -7.86
CA ALA A 109 3.16 0.50 -9.26
C ALA A 109 2.19 1.19 -10.24
N SER A 110 0.92 1.36 -9.83
CA SER A 110 -0.10 2.06 -10.61
C SER A 110 -0.03 3.58 -10.45
N GLY A 111 0.94 4.11 -9.70
CA GLY A 111 1.21 5.54 -9.54
C GLY A 111 0.37 6.28 -8.49
N PHE A 112 -0.38 5.54 -7.66
CA PHE A 112 -1.14 6.12 -6.55
C PHE A 112 -0.24 6.39 -5.34
N SER A 113 -0.64 7.35 -4.51
CA SER A 113 0.02 7.62 -3.23
C SER A 113 -0.45 6.63 -2.16
N LEU A 114 0.47 6.21 -1.30
CA LEU A 114 0.13 5.44 -0.09
C LEU A 114 -0.52 6.36 0.94
N ASN A 115 -1.56 5.86 1.61
CA ASN A 115 -2.22 6.59 2.69
C ASN A 115 -1.44 6.49 4.01
N GLU A 116 -0.82 5.34 4.28
CA GLU A 116 -0.15 5.03 5.55
C GLU A 116 1.25 4.46 5.28
N PRO A 117 2.24 5.29 4.91
CA PRO A 117 3.57 4.82 4.53
C PRO A 117 4.30 4.05 5.64
N ASN A 118 4.14 4.48 6.90
CA ASN A 118 4.78 3.82 8.05
C ASN A 118 4.25 2.40 8.27
N THR A 119 2.93 2.20 8.12
CA THR A 119 2.32 0.87 8.23
C THR A 119 2.79 -0.08 7.12
N PHE A 120 2.94 0.45 5.90
CA PHE A 120 3.52 -0.31 4.79
C PHE A 120 4.99 -0.69 5.05
N ALA A 121 5.81 0.26 5.52
CA ALA A 121 7.20 0.01 5.88
C ALA A 121 7.33 -1.06 6.98
N GLY A 122 6.53 -0.96 8.04
CA GLY A 122 6.50 -1.97 9.10
C GLY A 122 6.14 -3.38 8.59
N ARG A 123 5.23 -3.47 7.61
CA ARG A 123 4.87 -4.74 6.96
C ARG A 123 6.01 -5.30 6.11
N ILE A 124 6.74 -4.44 5.38
CA ILE A 124 7.95 -4.86 4.65
C ILE A 124 9.01 -5.36 5.63
N HIS A 125 9.26 -4.63 6.72
CA HIS A 125 10.26 -5.05 7.72
C HIS A 125 9.92 -6.43 8.31
N ARG A 126 8.65 -6.70 8.63
CA ARG A 126 8.20 -8.03 9.08
C ARG A 126 8.47 -9.12 8.03
N MET A 127 8.20 -8.85 6.75
CA MET A 127 8.48 -9.80 5.68
C MET A 127 9.98 -10.05 5.47
N VAL A 128 10.81 -9.02 5.65
CA VAL A 128 12.27 -9.15 5.60
C VAL A 128 12.76 -9.98 6.79
N LYS A 129 12.25 -9.73 8.01
CA LYS A 129 12.57 -10.54 9.20
C LYS A 129 12.23 -12.03 8.98
N LEU A 130 11.04 -12.32 8.45
CA LEU A 130 10.62 -13.68 8.09
C LEU A 130 11.54 -14.31 7.02
N GLY A 131 11.90 -13.56 5.99
CA GLY A 131 12.80 -14.03 4.93
C GLY A 131 14.22 -14.30 5.40
N LEU A 132 14.67 -13.63 6.46
CA LEU A 132 15.95 -13.85 7.13
C LEU A 132 15.87 -14.86 8.29
N SER A 133 14.69 -15.44 8.55
CA SER A 133 14.46 -16.35 9.69
C SER A 133 14.85 -15.75 11.04
N ILE A 134 14.61 -14.46 11.24
CA ILE A 134 14.76 -13.79 12.52
C ILE A 134 13.47 -14.05 13.31
N ASP A 135 13.54 -14.92 14.31
CA ASP A 135 12.40 -15.23 15.18
C ASP A 135 11.98 -13.97 15.97
N GLU A 136 10.68 -13.71 16.03
CA GLU A 136 10.09 -12.58 16.79
C GLU A 136 10.31 -12.68 18.32
N ASP A 137 10.94 -13.75 18.80
CA ASP A 137 11.27 -13.97 20.21
C ASP A 137 12.65 -13.40 20.64
N ILE A 138 13.44 -12.88 19.69
CA ILE A 138 14.65 -12.10 19.99
C ILE A 138 14.34 -10.66 19.64
N ASP A 139 13.65 -9.97 20.55
CA ASP A 139 13.73 -8.52 20.82
C ASP A 139 12.57 -8.19 21.77
N GLY A 140 12.73 -8.58 23.03
CA GLY A 140 12.00 -7.93 24.11
C GLY A 140 12.38 -6.46 24.17
N ASP A 141 11.42 -5.60 24.53
CA ASP A 141 11.57 -4.18 24.92
C ASP A 141 13.01 -3.63 24.79
N GLY A 142 13.30 -2.96 23.68
CA GLY A 142 14.63 -2.45 23.42
C GLY A 142 14.66 -1.37 22.34
N GLU A 143 14.54 -0.13 22.77
CA GLU A 143 15.26 1.01 22.19
C GLU A 143 14.74 1.55 20.83
N ASP A 144 13.63 2.30 20.90
CA ASP A 144 13.43 3.52 20.07
C ASP A 144 14.48 4.60 20.45
N ALA A 145 15.77 4.24 20.49
CA ALA A 145 16.86 5.08 20.94
C ALA A 145 18.09 4.93 20.03
N ASP A 146 17.91 5.07 18.71
CA ASP A 146 19.04 5.49 17.86
C ASP A 146 18.60 6.13 16.54
N MET A 147 17.74 7.15 16.61
CA MET A 147 17.76 8.19 15.58
C MET A 147 18.82 9.22 16.00
N PRO A 148 19.94 9.35 15.28
CA PRO A 148 20.86 10.46 15.54
C PRO A 148 20.08 11.76 15.35
N PRO A 149 20.21 12.74 16.26
CA PRO A 149 19.55 14.02 16.11
C PRO A 149 20.00 14.65 14.79
N LEU A 150 19.03 15.07 13.98
CA LEU A 150 19.27 15.91 12.82
C LEU A 150 20.01 17.16 13.33
N GLU A 151 21.27 17.31 12.95
CA GLU A 151 21.99 18.57 13.12
C GLU A 151 21.22 19.62 12.33
N GLU A 152 20.47 20.44 13.05
CA GLU A 152 20.01 21.74 12.56
C GLU A 152 21.27 22.59 12.40
N ASP A 153 21.74 22.75 11.16
CA ASP A 153 22.63 23.84 10.79
C ASP A 153 21.91 25.15 11.12
N VAL A 154 22.21 25.65 12.31
CA VAL A 154 21.88 26.98 12.81
C VAL A 154 22.51 28.01 11.88
N ASP A 155 21.67 28.60 11.03
CA ASP A 155 21.93 29.85 10.32
C ASP A 155 21.99 31.00 11.34
N GLU A 156 23.11 31.10 12.08
CA GLU A 156 23.47 32.29 12.83
C GLU A 156 24.11 33.32 11.88
N GLY A 157 23.27 34.23 11.39
CA GLY A 157 23.71 35.32 10.51
C GLY A 157 22.87 36.59 10.56
N SER A 158 22.04 36.81 11.60
CA SER A 158 21.43 38.13 11.82
C SER A 158 22.48 39.10 12.37
N ARG A 159 23.15 39.84 11.49
CA ARG A 159 23.83 41.09 11.86
C ARG A 159 23.29 42.24 11.01
N MET A 160 22.30 42.90 11.61
CA MET A 160 21.81 44.23 11.28
C MET A 160 23.01 45.20 11.21
N GLU A 161 23.20 45.88 10.08
CA GLU A 161 24.14 47.00 9.97
C GLU A 161 23.37 48.18 9.37
N GLU A 162 23.11 49.18 10.23
CA GLU A 162 22.66 50.52 9.87
C GLU A 162 23.69 51.18 8.95
N VAL A 163 23.23 51.90 7.93
CA VAL A 163 24.01 52.96 7.28
C VAL A 163 23.10 54.16 7.03
N ASP A 164 23.57 55.31 7.54
CA ASP A 164 23.06 56.69 7.51
C ASP A 164 22.43 57.14 6.17
#